data_AF-A0A9W9YBQ7-F1
#
_entry.id   AF-A0A9W9YBQ7-F1
#
_cell.length_a   1.000
_cell.length_b   1.000
_cell.length_c   1.000
_cell.angle_alpha   90.00
_cell.angle_beta   90.00
_cell.angle_gamma   90.00
#
_symmetry.space_group_name_H-M   'P 1'
#
loop_
_entity.id
_entity.type
_entity.pdbx_description
1 polymer ?
#
loop_
_entity_poly.entity_id
_entity_poly.type
_entity_poly.pdbx_seq_one_letter_code
_entity_poly.pdbx_strand_id
1 'polypeptide(L)'
;MSVDNVFISVLFIAMQLRGVAAVVQFGIESVTILPYREHLCHPLSFKPPFPEKEHIRVQLSYHQSGAPTYEAVVGWVERVNASGFEACVATSGPIRSSREVTVQWLAYDVAPNQTKEGLGFQIRPYVYVTPLHTLVDRGYDAAIIWVESISTVGFQICLRELKNFDGVHSSIRVAWLALEDIPSAWIKQIPLKNIATLPNAQQLTNDRHYSFCQSVNFSKPFYAPPTLITSASHRTDPNDHDTVYAKHNGITEWIEEISTHGFMICMKDLQPYKEHHDPVNITYLAIGDLHPCISVTCQYYGQCQASSPVEAHCACSTDCPTFEDQICGSNGKTYQNHCFYKLDICQTRTNIAVLHNGSCYVFIMHRGRIALRLDTSDVQCRSAVFKNNTFNNYRRVHVQTTINYFNETINKTGSFVHDAAVTWAEKMSVGGFSACVLKAGRLERKTPDKGLTFIDYIAYQGAPEGAVSGEESLVSWWDGTHCRRVGIPEV
;
A
#
# COMPACT_ATOMS: atom_id res chain seq x y z
N MET A 1 -37.11 16.36 -54.75
CA MET A 1 -35.84 15.67 -55.03
C MET A 1 -34.83 16.10 -53.97
N SER A 2 -34.26 15.12 -53.25
CA SER A 2 -33.03 15.09 -52.41
C SER A 2 -32.55 16.41 -51.78
N VAL A 3 -32.60 16.61 -50.46
CA VAL A 3 -31.69 16.09 -49.39
C VAL A 3 -30.21 16.32 -49.72
N ASP A 4 -29.58 17.30 -49.05
CA ASP A 4 -28.50 17.06 -48.07
C ASP A 4 -28.17 18.28 -47.19
N ASN A 5 -27.88 17.95 -45.93
CA ASN A 5 -27.71 18.81 -44.75
C ASN A 5 -26.27 19.35 -44.60
N VAL A 6 -26.11 20.57 -44.07
CA VAL A 6 -25.00 20.92 -43.18
C VAL A 6 -25.55 21.79 -42.04
N PHE A 7 -25.67 21.20 -40.85
CA PHE A 7 -25.94 21.91 -39.60
C PHE A 7 -24.62 22.46 -39.04
N ILE A 8 -24.48 23.79 -38.99
CA ILE A 8 -23.46 24.46 -38.17
C ILE A 8 -24.13 24.83 -36.85
N SER A 9 -23.76 24.13 -35.79
CA SER A 9 -24.22 24.41 -34.42
C SER A 9 -23.65 25.73 -33.94
N VAL A 10 -24.56 26.62 -33.55
CA VAL A 10 -24.30 27.88 -32.84
C VAL A 10 -23.79 27.56 -31.44
N LEU A 11 -22.54 27.90 -31.13
CA LEU A 11 -21.99 27.85 -29.78
C LEU A 11 -21.95 29.27 -29.19
N PHE A 12 -22.58 29.42 -28.02
CA PHE A 12 -22.66 30.63 -27.21
C PHE A 12 -21.28 31.28 -26.99
N ILE A 13 -21.15 32.54 -27.41
CA ILE A 13 -20.07 33.43 -26.96
C ILE A 13 -20.43 33.89 -25.53
N ALA A 14 -19.90 33.19 -24.53
CA ALA A 14 -19.80 33.72 -23.17
C ALA A 14 -18.57 34.64 -23.12
N MET A 15 -18.82 35.95 -23.27
CA MET A 15 -17.83 36.99 -22.99
C MET A 15 -17.67 37.10 -21.47
N GLN A 16 -16.91 36.17 -20.87
CA GLN A 16 -16.43 36.31 -19.50
C GLN A 16 -15.20 37.22 -19.53
N LEU A 17 -15.32 38.37 -18.88
CA LEU A 17 -14.19 39.17 -18.42
C LEU A 17 -13.24 38.26 -17.63
N ARG A 18 -12.14 37.82 -18.25
CA ARG A 18 -11.11 36.98 -17.63
C ARG A 18 -10.41 37.78 -16.53
N GLY A 19 -10.84 37.61 -15.29
CA GLY A 19 -9.90 37.62 -14.18
C GLY A 19 -8.90 36.48 -14.43
N VAL A 20 -7.62 36.80 -14.56
CA VAL A 20 -6.56 35.81 -14.82
C VAL A 20 -6.47 34.91 -13.59
N ALA A 21 -7.05 33.71 -13.66
CA ALA A 21 -6.89 32.71 -12.60
C ALA A 21 -5.41 32.29 -12.58
N ALA A 22 -4.77 32.36 -11.41
CA ALA A 22 -3.39 31.93 -11.23
C ALA A 22 -3.24 30.48 -11.72
N VAL A 23 -2.42 30.28 -12.75
CA VAL A 23 -2.24 28.97 -13.37
C VAL A 23 -1.21 28.22 -12.54
N VAL A 24 -1.57 27.04 -12.06
CA VAL A 24 -0.66 26.14 -11.37
C VAL A 24 -0.55 24.85 -12.17
N GLN A 25 0.69 24.40 -12.37
CA GLN A 25 1.01 23.14 -13.04
C GLN A 25 1.98 22.36 -12.16
N PHE A 26 1.92 21.05 -12.24
CA PHE A 26 2.78 20.17 -11.48
C PHE A 26 3.08 18.91 -12.28
N GLY A 27 4.11 18.18 -11.87
CA GLY A 27 4.47 16.95 -12.51
C GLY A 27 5.57 16.19 -11.79
N ILE A 28 5.88 15.04 -12.36
CA ILE A 28 6.86 14.08 -11.86
C ILE A 28 7.69 13.63 -13.05
N GLU A 29 9.00 13.54 -12.87
CA GLU A 29 9.94 13.00 -13.88
C GLU A 29 11.03 12.17 -13.21
N SER A 30 11.40 11.04 -13.81
CA SER A 30 12.53 10.22 -13.33
C SER A 30 13.83 10.62 -14.04
N VAL A 31 14.85 10.91 -13.24
CA VAL A 31 16.18 11.30 -13.71
C VAL A 31 17.22 10.32 -13.17
N THR A 32 18.02 9.73 -14.07
CA THR A 32 19.06 8.77 -13.69
C THR A 32 20.43 9.42 -13.67
N ILE A 33 21.01 9.55 -12.48
CA ILE A 33 22.37 10.06 -12.28
C ILE A 33 23.36 8.90 -12.48
N LEU A 34 24.31 9.05 -13.41
CA LEU A 34 25.32 8.05 -13.71
C LEU A 34 26.56 8.18 -12.81
N PRO A 35 27.25 7.07 -12.50
CA PRO A 35 28.53 7.12 -11.80
C PRO A 35 29.50 8.07 -12.53
N TYR A 36 30.29 8.84 -11.78
CA TYR A 36 31.28 9.80 -12.28
C TYR A 36 30.73 11.08 -12.94
N ARG A 37 29.40 11.27 -13.04
CA ARG A 37 28.82 12.58 -13.33
C ARG A 37 28.48 13.30 -12.03
N GLU A 38 28.88 14.56 -11.93
CA GLU A 38 28.65 15.37 -10.73
C GLU A 38 27.21 15.86 -10.61
N HIS A 39 26.53 16.03 -11.74
CA HIS A 39 25.14 16.46 -11.82
C HIS A 39 24.52 16.03 -13.16
N LEU A 40 23.19 16.13 -13.25
CA LEU A 40 22.44 15.96 -14.50
C LEU A 40 21.28 16.95 -14.54
N CYS A 41 21.15 17.66 -15.66
CA CYS A 41 20.02 18.53 -15.96
C CYS A 41 19.09 17.87 -16.98
N HIS A 42 17.78 17.92 -16.73
CA HIS A 42 16.76 17.37 -17.59
C HIS A 42 15.71 18.44 -17.96
N PRO A 43 15.41 18.64 -19.26
CA PRO A 43 14.40 19.60 -19.68
C PRO A 43 12.99 19.08 -19.44
N LEU A 44 12.16 19.92 -18.82
CA LEU A 44 10.77 19.66 -18.48
C LEU A 44 9.88 20.68 -19.18
N SER A 45 8.74 20.22 -19.71
CA SER A 45 7.82 21.06 -20.48
C SER A 45 6.51 21.31 -19.73
N PHE A 46 6.04 22.55 -19.76
CA PHE A 46 4.71 22.93 -19.31
C PHE A 46 3.66 22.53 -20.34
N LYS A 47 2.58 21.90 -19.89
CA LYS A 47 1.52 21.36 -20.76
C LYS A 47 0.15 21.73 -20.18
N PRO A 48 -0.54 22.75 -20.73
CA PRO A 48 -0.12 23.62 -21.84
C PRO A 48 0.98 24.63 -21.42
N PRO A 49 1.68 25.28 -22.37
CA PRO A 49 2.59 26.39 -22.05
C PRO A 49 1.88 27.52 -21.31
N PHE A 50 2.60 28.22 -20.43
CA PHE A 50 2.08 29.42 -19.78
C PHE A 50 1.88 30.55 -20.80
N PRO A 51 0.79 31.34 -20.71
CA PRO A 51 0.61 32.54 -21.53
C PRO A 51 1.63 33.61 -21.07
N GLU A 52 2.54 34.03 -21.96
CA GLU A 52 3.70 34.92 -21.71
C GLU A 52 3.49 36.10 -20.74
N LYS A 53 4.48 36.69 -20.04
CA LYS A 53 5.81 36.33 -19.51
C LYS A 53 6.12 37.44 -18.50
N GLU A 54 6.21 37.11 -17.22
CA GLU A 54 7.30 37.48 -16.31
C GLU A 54 6.95 36.88 -14.94
N HIS A 55 7.92 36.16 -14.35
CA HIS A 55 7.85 35.53 -13.02
C HIS A 55 7.23 34.13 -12.87
N ILE A 56 7.40 33.22 -13.85
CA ILE A 56 7.19 31.79 -13.58
C ILE A 56 8.18 31.35 -12.50
N ARG A 57 7.65 30.80 -11.40
CA ARG A 57 8.42 30.23 -10.31
C ARG A 57 8.17 28.73 -10.30
N VAL A 58 9.23 27.97 -10.05
CA VAL A 58 9.20 26.51 -9.94
C VAL A 58 9.67 26.15 -8.54
N GLN A 59 8.97 25.22 -7.89
CA GLN A 59 9.40 24.57 -6.66
C GLN A 59 9.73 23.12 -7.00
N LEU A 60 10.84 22.62 -6.46
CA LEU A 60 11.29 21.25 -6.65
C LEU A 60 11.28 20.49 -5.33
N SER A 61 11.11 19.18 -5.44
CA SER A 61 11.30 18.21 -4.38
C SER A 61 11.73 16.88 -4.99
N TYR A 62 12.28 16.00 -4.16
CA TYR A 62 12.93 14.79 -4.64
C TYR A 62 12.39 13.57 -3.92
N HIS A 63 12.08 12.53 -4.69
CA HIS A 63 11.76 11.21 -4.18
C HIS A 63 12.83 10.20 -4.58
N GLN A 64 13.28 9.42 -3.61
CA GLN A 64 14.32 8.41 -3.76
C GLN A 64 13.79 7.08 -3.22
N SER A 65 13.72 6.06 -4.06
CA SER A 65 13.24 4.72 -3.68
C SER A 65 14.35 3.68 -3.81
N GLY A 66 14.56 2.87 -2.78
CA GLY A 66 15.45 1.70 -2.83
C GLY A 66 16.95 1.99 -2.91
N ALA A 67 17.38 3.26 -2.81
CA ALA A 67 18.80 3.62 -2.74
C ALA A 67 19.24 3.75 -1.27
N PRO A 68 20.49 3.42 -0.94
CA PRO A 68 20.96 3.56 0.43
C PRO A 68 21.01 5.05 0.78
N THR A 69 20.27 5.43 1.84
CA THR A 69 19.97 6.80 2.29
C THR A 69 21.18 7.65 2.73
N TYR A 70 22.41 7.23 2.40
CA TYR A 70 23.65 7.94 2.72
C TYR A 70 23.86 9.23 1.92
N GLU A 71 23.35 9.30 0.69
CA GLU A 71 23.61 10.43 -0.23
C GLU A 71 22.29 11.10 -0.58
N ALA A 72 22.11 12.31 -0.08
CA ALA A 72 20.95 13.13 -0.35
C ALA A 72 21.01 13.71 -1.76
N VAL A 73 19.84 13.95 -2.35
CA VAL A 73 19.73 14.64 -3.63
C VAL A 73 19.55 16.13 -3.36
N VAL A 74 20.34 16.92 -4.06
CA VAL A 74 20.21 18.37 -4.10
C VAL A 74 19.87 18.75 -5.53
N GLY A 75 19.03 19.76 -5.73
CA GLY A 75 18.73 20.19 -7.07
C GLY A 75 18.27 21.64 -7.15
N TRP A 76 18.28 22.14 -8.37
CA TRP A 76 18.03 23.53 -8.72
C TRP A 76 17.37 23.61 -10.09
N VAL A 77 16.90 24.82 -10.40
CA VAL A 77 16.21 25.10 -11.66
C VAL A 77 17.12 25.96 -12.56
N GLU A 78 17.11 25.65 -13.85
CA GLU A 78 17.73 26.42 -14.93
C GLU A 78 16.72 26.72 -16.07
N ARG A 79 17.06 27.68 -16.94
CA ARG A 79 16.39 27.95 -18.23
C ARG A 79 14.85 28.06 -18.20
N VAL A 80 14.28 28.65 -17.15
CA VAL A 80 12.82 28.84 -17.02
C VAL A 80 12.27 29.78 -18.10
N ASN A 81 11.27 29.31 -18.84
CA ASN A 81 10.55 30.09 -19.83
C ASN A 81 9.08 29.65 -19.91
N ALA A 82 8.27 30.28 -20.77
CA ALA A 82 6.84 29.99 -20.88
C ALA A 82 6.50 28.53 -21.29
N SER A 83 7.43 27.84 -21.95
CA SER A 83 7.25 26.47 -22.42
C SER A 83 7.80 25.39 -21.47
N GLY A 84 8.66 25.76 -20.52
CA GLY A 84 9.31 24.77 -19.66
C GLY A 84 10.47 25.33 -18.84
N PHE A 85 11.21 24.42 -18.23
CA PHE A 85 12.40 24.69 -17.42
C PHE A 85 13.34 23.48 -17.45
N GLU A 86 14.56 23.62 -16.95
CA GLU A 86 15.47 22.50 -16.71
C GLU A 86 15.57 22.23 -15.21
N ALA A 87 15.35 20.97 -14.81
CA ALA A 87 15.60 20.50 -13.46
C ALA A 87 16.97 19.85 -13.40
N CYS A 88 17.84 20.36 -12.55
CA CYS A 88 19.17 19.82 -12.34
C CYS A 88 19.25 19.14 -10.98
N VAL A 89 19.89 17.98 -10.94
CA VAL A 89 20.08 17.17 -9.72
C VAL A 89 21.53 16.76 -9.55
N ALA A 90 22.01 16.79 -8.31
CA ALA A 90 23.31 16.32 -7.88
C ALA A 90 23.16 15.50 -6.60
N THR A 91 24.11 14.59 -6.35
CA THR A 91 24.15 13.80 -5.12
C THR A 91 25.13 14.42 -4.14
N SER A 92 24.82 14.36 -2.84
CA SER A 92 25.67 14.91 -1.78
C SER A 92 27.01 14.17 -1.60
N GLY A 93 27.20 13.04 -2.29
CA GLY A 93 28.41 12.24 -2.25
C GLY A 93 28.59 11.39 -3.51
N PRO A 94 29.72 10.66 -3.62
CA PRO A 94 30.05 9.84 -4.78
C PRO A 94 29.19 8.58 -4.84
N ILE A 95 28.43 8.42 -5.94
CA ILE A 95 27.61 7.23 -6.20
C ILE A 95 28.45 6.08 -6.79
N ARG A 96 28.29 4.86 -6.26
CA ARG A 96 28.96 3.64 -6.80
C ARG A 96 28.25 3.03 -8.00
N SER A 97 26.95 3.27 -8.10
CA SER A 97 26.06 2.78 -9.17
C SER A 97 25.14 3.91 -9.61
N SER A 98 24.52 3.77 -10.78
CA SER A 98 23.52 4.72 -11.23
C SER A 98 22.39 4.83 -10.20
N ARG A 99 21.88 6.05 -10.00
CA ARG A 99 20.77 6.32 -9.10
C ARG A 99 19.62 6.94 -9.85
N GLU A 100 18.43 6.35 -9.70
CA GLU A 100 17.20 6.95 -10.18
C GLU A 100 16.66 7.89 -9.10
N VAL A 101 16.41 9.13 -9.49
CA VAL A 101 15.84 10.19 -8.66
C VAL A 101 14.55 10.64 -9.31
N THR A 102 13.46 10.58 -8.58
CA THR A 102 12.19 11.14 -9.05
C THR A 102 12.13 12.62 -8.67
N VAL A 103 12.19 13.50 -9.65
CA VAL A 103 12.00 14.95 -9.49
C VAL A 103 10.50 15.25 -9.52
N GLN A 104 10.02 15.92 -8.49
CA GLN A 104 8.66 16.39 -8.36
C GLN A 104 8.66 17.91 -8.41
N TRP A 105 7.71 18.50 -9.13
CA TRP A 105 7.74 19.95 -9.38
C TRP A 105 6.37 20.59 -9.37
N LEU A 106 6.37 21.87 -8.99
CA LEU A 106 5.21 22.76 -8.98
C LEU A 106 5.60 24.10 -9.61
N ALA A 107 4.91 24.51 -10.67
CA ALA A 107 5.14 25.75 -11.38
C ALA A 107 3.91 26.66 -11.32
N TYR A 108 4.13 27.96 -11.13
CA TYR A 108 3.09 28.97 -11.07
C TYR A 108 3.58 30.33 -11.59
N ASP A 109 2.67 31.12 -12.17
CA ASP A 109 2.96 32.42 -12.79
C ASP A 109 2.75 33.62 -11.84
N VAL A 110 1.72 33.57 -11.00
CA VAL A 110 1.36 34.64 -10.06
C VAL A 110 1.21 34.07 -8.66
N ALA A 111 1.81 34.75 -7.67
CA ALA A 111 1.55 34.43 -6.27
C ALA A 111 0.07 34.69 -5.99
N PRO A 112 -0.68 33.71 -5.45
CA PRO A 112 -2.11 33.87 -5.21
C PRO A 112 -2.40 35.08 -4.34
N ASN A 113 -3.40 35.89 -4.70
CA ASN A 113 -3.80 37.13 -4.04
C ASN A 113 -4.06 36.94 -2.53
N GLN A 114 -3.02 36.97 -1.71
CA GLN A 114 -3.09 36.93 -0.24
C GLN A 114 -2.13 37.91 0.43
N THR A 115 -1.09 38.39 -0.25
CA THR A 115 -0.22 39.43 0.32
C THR A 115 -0.78 40.82 0.04
N LYS A 116 -1.46 41.40 1.04
CA LYS A 116 -1.66 42.85 1.09
C LYS A 116 -0.27 43.48 1.25
N GLU A 117 0.15 44.28 0.27
CA GLU A 117 1.38 45.06 0.32
C GLU A 117 1.51 45.76 1.69
N GLY A 118 2.59 45.49 2.43
CA GLY A 118 2.89 46.13 3.71
C GLY A 118 2.27 45.51 4.97
N LEU A 119 1.45 44.46 4.87
CA LEU A 119 0.92 43.73 6.04
C LEU A 119 1.45 42.29 5.99
N GLY A 120 2.17 41.87 7.03
CA GLY A 120 2.60 40.47 7.17
C GLY A 120 1.43 39.48 7.24
N PHE A 121 1.75 38.20 7.37
CA PHE A 121 0.80 37.10 7.54
C PHE A 121 0.09 37.16 8.91
N GLN A 122 -1.17 36.74 8.96
CA GLN A 122 -1.96 36.55 10.18
C GLN A 122 -1.45 35.40 11.04
N ILE A 123 -0.94 34.35 10.39
CA ILE A 123 -0.33 33.18 11.02
C ILE A 123 1.03 32.90 10.39
N ARG A 124 1.85 32.05 11.00
CA ARG A 124 3.12 31.64 10.38
C ARG A 124 2.84 30.94 9.06
N PRO A 125 3.42 31.39 7.94
CA PRO A 125 3.17 30.77 6.65
C PRO A 125 3.92 29.45 6.50
N TYR A 126 3.41 28.59 5.63
CA TYR A 126 4.12 27.47 5.02
C TYR A 126 5.05 28.03 3.95
N VAL A 127 6.36 27.81 4.08
CA VAL A 127 7.36 28.38 3.18
C VAL A 127 8.00 27.26 2.35
N TYR A 128 8.13 27.49 1.05
CA TYR A 128 8.81 26.62 0.10
C TYR A 128 9.90 27.42 -0.60
N VAL A 129 11.07 26.80 -0.80
CA VAL A 129 12.22 27.44 -1.45
C VAL A 129 12.87 26.51 -2.45
N THR A 130 13.37 27.06 -3.55
CA THR A 130 14.12 26.31 -4.57
C THR A 130 15.19 27.20 -5.18
N PRO A 131 16.44 26.71 -5.35
CA PRO A 131 17.51 27.48 -5.98
C PRO A 131 17.26 27.64 -7.49
N LEU A 132 17.54 28.83 -8.01
CA LEU A 132 17.48 29.17 -9.43
C LEU A 132 18.87 29.64 -9.87
N HIS A 133 19.50 28.86 -10.74
CA HIS A 133 20.81 29.20 -11.29
C HIS A 133 20.61 30.07 -12.53
N THR A 134 21.18 31.28 -12.50
CA THR A 134 21.13 32.20 -13.64
C THR A 134 22.30 31.99 -14.61
N LEU A 135 23.39 31.42 -14.11
CA LEU A 135 24.51 30.91 -14.90
C LEU A 135 24.29 29.41 -15.08
N VAL A 136 24.10 28.97 -16.32
CA VAL A 136 23.72 27.60 -16.67
C VAL A 136 24.92 26.67 -16.78
N ASP A 137 24.67 25.36 -16.68
CA ASP A 137 25.66 24.27 -16.83
C ASP A 137 26.84 24.34 -15.83
N ARG A 138 26.60 24.91 -14.64
CA ARG A 138 27.57 24.99 -13.53
C ARG A 138 27.18 24.07 -12.38
N GLY A 139 27.47 22.78 -12.55
CA GLY A 139 27.16 21.76 -11.53
C GLY A 139 27.86 21.95 -10.18
N TYR A 140 28.98 22.67 -10.17
CA TYR A 140 29.70 23.02 -8.94
C TYR A 140 29.01 24.13 -8.12
N ASP A 141 28.05 24.85 -8.71
CA ASP A 141 27.23 25.83 -7.97
C ASP A 141 26.10 25.17 -7.17
N ALA A 142 26.03 23.83 -7.15
CA ALA A 142 25.04 23.08 -6.39
C ALA A 142 25.10 23.46 -4.90
N ALA A 143 23.96 23.90 -4.37
CA ALA A 143 23.84 24.34 -3.00
C ALA A 143 22.61 23.72 -2.34
N ILE A 144 22.76 23.26 -1.10
CA ILE A 144 21.61 22.94 -0.24
C ILE A 144 20.91 24.22 0.20
N ILE A 145 19.60 24.14 0.39
CA ILE A 145 18.75 25.26 0.75
C ILE A 145 17.80 24.87 1.88
N TRP A 146 17.60 25.78 2.84
CA TRP A 146 16.58 25.62 3.88
C TRP A 146 16.10 26.97 4.38
N VAL A 147 15.04 26.96 5.19
CA VAL A 147 14.42 28.15 5.76
C VAL A 147 14.73 28.24 7.26
N GLU A 148 14.98 29.45 7.74
CA GLU A 148 15.26 29.74 9.15
C GLU A 148 14.27 30.77 9.69
N SER A 149 13.92 30.64 10.97
CA SER A 149 13.21 31.68 11.73
C SER A 149 11.91 32.19 11.08
N ILE A 150 11.02 31.27 10.67
CA ILE A 150 9.71 31.62 10.10
C ILE A 150 8.85 32.37 11.13
N SER A 151 8.43 33.58 10.75
CA SER A 151 7.53 34.45 11.50
C SER A 151 6.37 34.92 10.62
N THR A 152 5.43 35.64 11.22
CA THR A 152 4.34 36.30 10.49
C THR A 152 4.81 37.42 9.56
N VAL A 153 5.99 38.00 9.79
CA VAL A 153 6.46 39.18 9.04
C VAL A 153 7.67 38.88 8.15
N GLY A 154 8.19 37.65 8.18
CA GLY A 154 9.35 37.26 7.38
C GLY A 154 9.99 35.95 7.84
N PHE A 155 10.99 35.54 7.07
CA PHE A 155 11.79 34.34 7.28
C PHE A 155 13.18 34.57 6.66
N GLN A 156 14.16 33.77 7.05
CA GLN A 156 15.50 33.77 6.48
C GLN A 156 15.66 32.56 5.55
N ILE A 157 16.33 32.76 4.42
CA ILE A 157 16.67 31.67 3.49
C ILE A 157 18.18 31.47 3.58
N CYS A 158 18.59 30.22 3.81
CA CYS A 158 19.99 29.86 3.92
C CYS A 158 20.39 28.95 2.75
N LEU A 159 21.57 29.22 2.20
CA LEU A 159 22.19 28.43 1.14
C LEU A 159 23.59 28.04 1.60
N ARG A 160 23.98 26.80 1.31
CA ARG A 160 25.34 26.32 1.55
C ARG A 160 25.82 25.48 0.37
N GLU A 161 27.03 25.76 -0.09
CA GLU A 161 27.70 24.99 -1.14
C GLU A 161 27.75 23.51 -0.78
N LEU A 162 27.41 22.64 -1.73
CA LEU A 162 27.39 21.19 -1.53
C LEU A 162 28.81 20.60 -1.42
N LYS A 163 29.78 21.17 -2.14
CA LYS A 163 31.20 20.77 -2.15
C LYS A 163 32.09 21.97 -1.83
N ASN A 164 32.71 22.03 -0.66
CA ASN A 164 33.44 23.19 -0.10
C ASN A 164 34.64 23.78 -0.92
N PHE A 165 34.84 23.43 -2.19
CA PHE A 165 36.09 23.70 -2.94
C PHE A 165 35.92 24.42 -4.29
N ASP A 166 34.71 24.78 -4.74
CA ASP A 166 34.50 25.08 -6.15
C ASP A 166 34.48 26.59 -6.54
N GLY A 167 34.90 27.47 -5.63
CA GLY A 167 35.23 28.87 -5.96
C GLY A 167 34.13 29.88 -5.61
N VAL A 168 34.08 31.01 -6.32
CA VAL A 168 33.11 32.09 -6.03
C VAL A 168 31.78 31.81 -6.73
N HIS A 169 30.77 31.42 -5.96
CA HIS A 169 29.39 31.39 -6.46
C HIS A 169 28.87 32.82 -6.60
N SER A 170 28.35 33.15 -7.78
CA SER A 170 27.66 34.42 -8.02
C SER A 170 26.38 34.17 -8.81
N SER A 171 25.38 35.01 -8.56
CA SER A 171 24.12 35.00 -9.34
C SER A 171 23.19 33.79 -9.11
N ILE A 172 23.25 33.14 -7.94
CA ILE A 172 22.21 32.21 -7.49
C ILE A 172 21.02 33.02 -6.97
N ARG A 173 19.82 32.75 -7.50
CA ARG A 173 18.56 33.32 -7.01
C ARG A 173 17.78 32.23 -6.27
N VAL A 174 16.79 32.62 -5.47
CA VAL A 174 15.87 31.67 -4.82
C VAL A 174 14.43 31.99 -5.23
N ALA A 175 13.73 30.99 -5.76
CA ALA A 175 12.29 31.03 -5.91
C ALA A 175 11.65 30.59 -4.59
N TRP A 176 10.98 31.51 -3.91
CA TRP A 176 10.28 31.23 -2.65
C TRP A 176 8.77 31.40 -2.80
N LEU A 177 8.01 30.59 -2.06
CA LEU A 177 6.55 30.61 -1.95
C LEU A 177 6.18 30.59 -0.46
N ALA A 178 5.37 31.52 0.00
CA ALA A 178 4.87 31.55 1.37
C ALA A 178 3.33 31.60 1.36
N LEU A 179 2.69 30.66 2.05
CA LEU A 179 1.23 30.48 2.06
C LEU A 179 0.70 30.38 3.49
N GLU A 180 -0.34 31.13 3.84
CA GLU A 180 -1.14 30.81 5.03
C GLU A 180 -2.05 29.62 4.75
N ASP A 181 -2.69 29.64 3.58
CA ASP A 181 -3.58 28.61 3.11
C ASP A 181 -3.49 28.36 1.61
N ILE A 182 -3.95 27.18 1.20
CA ILE A 182 -4.05 26.82 -0.19
C ILE A 182 -5.08 27.76 -0.83
N PRO A 183 -4.69 28.51 -1.87
CA PRO A 183 -5.60 29.40 -2.56
C PRO A 183 -6.81 28.64 -3.10
N SER A 184 -7.99 29.27 -3.09
CA SER A 184 -9.22 28.68 -3.63
C SER A 184 -9.10 28.26 -5.10
N ALA A 185 -8.23 28.94 -5.87
CA ALA A 185 -7.92 28.58 -7.25
C ALA A 185 -7.11 27.26 -7.37
N TRP A 186 -6.31 26.91 -6.36
CA TRP A 186 -5.42 25.75 -6.37
C TRP A 186 -5.98 24.57 -5.58
N ILE A 187 -6.95 24.79 -4.69
CA ILE A 187 -7.46 23.79 -3.74
C ILE A 187 -7.98 22.50 -4.39
N LYS A 188 -8.43 22.56 -5.65
CA LYS A 188 -8.84 21.37 -6.40
C LYS A 188 -7.68 20.45 -6.75
N GLN A 189 -6.50 21.02 -7.01
CA GLN A 189 -5.29 20.29 -7.38
C GLN A 189 -4.42 20.00 -6.16
N ILE A 190 -4.42 20.87 -5.16
CA ILE A 190 -3.63 20.74 -3.94
C ILE A 190 -4.61 20.62 -2.77
N PRO A 191 -5.12 19.41 -2.47
CA PRO A 191 -6.12 19.24 -1.41
C PRO A 191 -5.52 19.27 -0.01
N LEU A 192 -4.20 19.15 0.15
CA LEU A 192 -3.56 18.98 1.44
C LEU A 192 -2.23 19.73 1.54
N LYS A 193 -2.07 20.46 2.65
CA LYS A 193 -0.82 21.04 3.14
C LYS A 193 -0.64 20.63 4.60
N ASN A 194 0.58 20.40 5.06
CA ASN A 194 0.85 20.23 6.49
C ASN A 194 2.35 20.40 6.82
N ILE A 195 2.70 20.24 8.10
CA ILE A 195 4.08 20.17 8.59
C ILE A 195 4.31 18.80 9.24
N ALA A 196 5.44 18.19 8.91
CA ALA A 196 6.01 17.07 9.66
C ALA A 196 7.14 17.61 10.55
N THR A 197 7.05 17.41 11.87
CA THR A 197 8.09 17.79 12.82
C THR A 197 8.98 16.58 13.09
N LEU A 198 10.24 16.68 12.71
CA LEU A 198 11.29 15.72 13.01
C LEU A 198 12.03 16.18 14.27
N PRO A 199 11.79 15.54 15.45
CA PRO A 199 12.37 15.99 16.70
C PRO A 199 13.86 15.68 16.84
N ASN A 200 14.40 14.77 16.02
CA ASN A 200 15.82 14.39 15.97
C ASN A 200 16.42 13.94 17.31
N ALA A 201 15.59 13.40 18.20
CA ALA A 201 15.98 13.07 19.58
C ALA A 201 16.82 11.78 19.72
N GLN A 202 17.20 11.13 18.61
CA GLN A 202 17.92 9.85 18.63
C GLN A 202 19.26 9.98 17.90
N GLN A 203 20.28 9.28 18.38
CA GLN A 203 21.58 9.27 17.73
C GLN A 203 21.48 8.56 16.38
N LEU A 204 22.11 9.15 15.36
CA LEU A 204 22.20 8.57 14.03
C LEU A 204 23.10 7.33 14.04
N THR A 205 22.62 6.25 13.43
CA THR A 205 23.32 4.98 13.37
C THR A 205 23.53 4.53 11.93
N ASN A 206 24.46 3.60 11.72
CA ASN A 206 24.76 3.06 10.39
C ASN A 206 23.56 2.33 9.76
N ASP A 207 22.71 1.67 10.56
CA ASP A 207 21.47 1.02 10.11
C ASP A 207 20.41 2.02 9.61
N ARG A 208 20.51 3.30 9.99
CA ARG A 208 19.66 4.39 9.49
C ARG A 208 20.39 5.27 8.47
N HIS A 209 21.55 4.82 8.01
CA HIS A 209 22.47 5.49 7.09
C HIS A 209 22.73 6.97 7.42
N TYR A 210 22.71 7.31 8.71
CA TYR A 210 22.87 8.67 9.20
C TYR A 210 21.84 9.66 8.62
N SER A 211 20.57 9.23 8.56
CA SER A 211 19.41 10.05 8.15
C SER A 211 18.28 9.94 9.16
N PHE A 212 17.46 10.99 9.29
CA PHE A 212 16.26 11.02 10.11
C PHE A 212 15.04 10.89 9.23
N CYS A 213 14.27 9.81 9.39
CA CYS A 213 13.07 9.56 8.62
C CYS A 213 11.84 9.40 9.52
N GLN A 214 10.69 9.84 9.04
CA GLN A 214 9.40 9.69 9.69
C GLN A 214 8.31 9.37 8.67
N SER A 215 7.49 8.36 8.97
CA SER A 215 6.29 8.07 8.19
C SER A 215 5.19 9.10 8.49
N VAL A 216 4.58 9.61 7.43
CA VAL A 216 3.49 10.59 7.48
C VAL A 216 2.27 9.98 6.80
N ASN A 217 1.17 9.87 7.55
CA ASN A 217 -0.09 9.35 7.03
C ASN A 217 -0.99 10.50 6.58
N PHE A 218 -1.64 10.35 5.44
CA PHE A 218 -2.66 11.29 4.97
C PHE A 218 -3.94 11.12 5.79
N SER A 219 -4.59 12.24 6.13
CA SER A 219 -5.89 12.22 6.81
C SER A 219 -7.01 11.66 5.92
N LYS A 220 -6.83 11.75 4.60
CA LYS A 220 -7.71 11.21 3.57
C LYS A 220 -6.85 10.54 2.49
N PRO A 221 -7.20 9.35 2.00
CA PRO A 221 -6.43 8.69 0.95
C PRO A 221 -6.56 9.43 -0.39
N PHE A 222 -5.51 9.36 -1.20
CA PHE A 222 -5.52 9.83 -2.58
C PHE A 222 -5.97 8.72 -3.54
N TYR A 223 -6.49 9.10 -4.71
CA TYR A 223 -6.84 8.17 -5.78
C TYR A 223 -5.60 7.46 -6.36
N ALA A 224 -4.52 8.21 -6.52
CA ALA A 224 -3.20 7.73 -6.93
C ALA A 224 -2.12 8.39 -6.04
N PRO A 225 -0.90 7.84 -5.96
CA PRO A 225 0.19 8.48 -5.21
C PRO A 225 0.35 9.96 -5.61
N PRO A 226 0.27 10.91 -4.66
CA PRO A 226 0.29 12.33 -4.98
C PRO A 226 1.70 12.83 -5.32
N THR A 227 1.76 13.97 -6.02
CA THR A 227 2.99 14.77 -6.11
C THR A 227 3.16 15.57 -4.82
N LEU A 228 4.34 15.56 -4.23
CA LEU A 228 4.66 16.16 -2.94
C LEU A 228 5.73 17.23 -3.13
N ILE A 229 5.47 18.46 -2.69
CA ILE A 229 6.47 19.53 -2.64
C ILE A 229 6.86 19.75 -1.18
N THR A 230 8.15 19.74 -0.88
CA THR A 230 8.67 19.85 0.49
C THR A 230 9.58 21.05 0.64
N SER A 231 9.75 21.51 1.89
CA SER A 231 10.78 22.47 2.26
C SER A 231 11.13 22.30 3.73
N ALA A 232 12.41 22.10 4.02
CA ALA A 232 12.90 22.10 5.40
C ALA A 232 12.94 23.50 6.00
N SER A 233 12.58 23.58 7.28
CA SER A 233 12.66 24.78 8.10
C SER A 233 13.18 24.48 9.49
N HIS A 234 13.98 25.39 10.00
CA HIS A 234 14.64 25.29 11.29
C HIS A 234 14.42 26.58 12.11
N ARG A 235 14.53 26.46 13.43
CA ARG A 235 14.41 27.58 14.37
C ARG A 235 15.43 27.41 15.48
N THR A 236 16.43 28.28 15.47
CA THR A 236 17.37 28.43 16.60
C THR A 236 16.61 28.80 17.88
N ASP A 237 16.82 28.05 18.95
CA ASP A 237 16.33 28.40 20.29
C ASP A 237 17.46 29.05 21.09
N PRO A 238 17.43 30.38 21.32
CA PRO A 238 18.50 31.07 22.04
C PRO A 238 18.62 30.64 23.52
N ASN A 239 17.65 29.93 24.07
CA ASN A 239 17.71 29.42 25.45
C ASN A 239 18.32 28.02 25.53
N ASP A 240 18.47 27.34 24.39
CA ASP A 240 19.13 26.05 24.31
C ASP A 240 20.63 26.28 24.05
N HIS A 241 21.47 25.84 24.98
CA HIS A 241 22.92 25.99 24.86
C HIS A 241 23.51 25.10 23.76
N ASP A 242 22.79 24.04 23.39
CA ASP A 242 23.23 23.08 22.36
C ASP A 242 22.63 23.39 20.97
N THR A 243 21.85 24.48 20.84
CA THR A 243 21.24 24.89 19.57
C THR A 243 22.27 25.06 18.45
N VAL A 244 21.94 24.54 17.28
CA VAL A 244 22.70 24.72 16.05
C VAL A 244 22.23 26.01 15.36
N TYR A 245 23.06 27.06 15.46
CA TYR A 245 22.82 28.31 14.72
C TYR A 245 22.82 28.07 13.21
N ALA A 246 21.98 28.81 12.48
CA ALA A 246 21.85 28.72 11.02
C ALA A 246 23.18 28.63 10.25
N LYS A 247 24.20 29.42 10.61
CA LYS A 247 25.52 29.40 9.93
C LYS A 247 26.29 28.08 10.06
N HIS A 248 25.93 27.25 11.03
CA HIS A 248 26.51 25.94 11.30
C HIS A 248 25.63 24.80 10.77
N ASN A 249 24.49 25.12 10.14
CA ASN A 249 23.54 24.14 9.68
C ASN A 249 23.75 23.79 8.19
N GLY A 250 23.17 22.66 7.77
CA GLY A 250 23.27 22.13 6.42
C GLY A 250 22.17 21.11 6.11
N ILE A 251 20.91 21.53 6.26
CA ILE A 251 19.74 20.64 6.14
C ILE A 251 19.37 20.39 4.69
N THR A 252 19.07 19.13 4.38
CA THR A 252 18.40 18.73 3.14
C THR A 252 17.36 17.67 3.44
N GLU A 253 16.19 17.78 2.81
CA GLU A 253 15.10 16.81 2.91
C GLU A 253 14.81 16.10 1.59
N TRP A 254 14.21 14.91 1.69
CA TRP A 254 13.68 14.17 0.56
C TRP A 254 12.53 13.26 1.01
N ILE A 255 11.86 12.65 0.04
CA ILE A 255 10.72 11.76 0.25
C ILE A 255 11.09 10.33 -0.14
N GLU A 256 10.55 9.36 0.57
CA GLU A 256 10.63 7.92 0.26
C GLU A 256 9.23 7.28 0.40
N GLU A 257 9.05 6.10 -0.20
CA GLU A 257 7.87 5.23 0.01
C GLU A 257 6.50 5.92 -0.18
N ILE A 258 6.32 6.68 -1.27
CA ILE A 258 5.05 7.36 -1.55
C ILE A 258 3.95 6.35 -1.89
N SER A 259 2.83 6.43 -1.20
CA SER A 259 1.63 5.63 -1.45
C SER A 259 0.37 6.51 -1.50
N THR A 260 -0.78 5.90 -1.74
CA THR A 260 -2.09 6.59 -1.65
C THR A 260 -2.50 6.95 -0.23
N HIS A 261 -1.85 6.40 0.79
CA HIS A 261 -2.23 6.55 2.20
C HIS A 261 -1.23 7.36 3.03
N GLY A 262 -0.03 7.56 2.51
CA GLY A 262 1.04 8.26 3.20
C GLY A 262 2.34 8.18 2.44
N PHE A 263 3.39 8.70 3.06
CA PHE A 263 4.75 8.73 2.53
C PHE A 263 5.73 8.76 3.70
N MET A 264 6.99 8.44 3.46
CA MET A 264 8.07 8.65 4.42
C MET A 264 8.81 9.93 4.05
N ILE A 265 9.07 10.78 5.03
CA ILE A 265 9.86 11.99 4.84
C ILE A 265 11.17 11.85 5.59
N CYS A 266 12.26 12.14 4.91
CA CYS A 266 13.60 12.00 5.43
C CYS A 266 14.34 13.32 5.37
N MET A 267 15.26 13.53 6.29
CA MET A 267 16.22 14.61 6.21
C MET A 267 17.58 14.20 6.73
N LYS A 268 18.57 14.98 6.32
CA LYS A 268 19.95 14.85 6.76
C LYS A 268 20.55 16.23 6.89
N ASP A 269 21.40 16.38 7.90
CA ASP A 269 22.35 17.47 7.96
C ASP A 269 23.66 16.98 7.34
N LEU A 270 24.07 17.61 6.25
CA LEU A 270 25.26 17.21 5.49
C LEU A 270 26.57 17.63 6.16
N GLN A 271 26.53 18.50 7.18
CA GLN A 271 27.72 18.96 7.90
C GLN A 271 27.47 19.00 9.42
N PRO A 272 27.35 17.84 10.08
CA PRO A 272 26.96 17.75 11.49
C PRO A 272 27.90 18.58 12.37
N TYR A 273 27.35 19.58 13.06
CA TYR A 273 28.06 20.33 14.07
C TYR A 273 28.03 19.58 15.40
N LYS A 274 29.19 19.12 15.89
CA LYS A 274 29.34 18.39 17.16
C LYS A 274 28.43 17.15 17.31
N GLU A 275 28.08 16.49 16.20
CA GLU A 275 27.22 15.28 16.20
C GLU A 275 25.81 15.50 16.79
N HIS A 276 25.34 16.75 16.88
CA HIS A 276 24.01 17.13 17.35
C HIS A 276 23.20 17.82 16.24
N HIS A 277 21.88 17.70 16.32
CA HIS A 277 20.94 18.36 15.41
C HIS A 277 19.71 18.85 16.17
N ASP A 278 19.32 20.08 15.89
CA ASP A 278 18.09 20.68 16.40
C ASP A 278 16.86 20.06 15.70
N PRO A 279 15.66 20.13 16.30
CA PRO A 279 14.42 19.74 15.64
C PRO A 279 14.18 20.49 14.32
N VAL A 280 13.77 19.76 13.29
CA VAL A 280 13.50 20.31 11.95
C VAL A 280 12.02 20.13 11.62
N ASN A 281 11.41 21.18 11.09
CA ASN A 281 10.06 21.11 10.54
C ASN A 281 10.13 21.04 9.03
N ILE A 282 9.54 20.01 8.44
CA ILE A 282 9.40 19.91 7.00
C ILE A 282 7.97 20.21 6.61
N THR A 283 7.81 21.31 5.88
CA THR A 283 6.53 21.71 5.32
C THR A 283 6.29 20.96 4.02
N TYR A 284 5.07 20.46 3.78
CA TYR A 284 4.73 19.75 2.55
C TYR A 284 3.38 20.16 1.94
N LEU A 285 3.30 20.15 0.61
CA LEU A 285 2.05 20.17 -0.18
C LEU A 285 1.88 18.80 -0.82
N ALA A 286 0.68 18.21 -0.73
CA ALA A 286 0.30 17.06 -1.51
C ALA A 286 -0.67 17.48 -2.61
N ILE A 287 -0.28 17.21 -3.85
CA ILE A 287 -0.91 17.62 -5.09
C ILE A 287 -1.41 16.36 -5.80
N GLY A 288 -2.70 16.36 -6.15
CA GLY A 288 -3.38 15.24 -6.76
C GLY A 288 -4.83 15.16 -6.30
N ASP A 289 -5.51 14.10 -6.74
CA ASP A 289 -6.92 13.91 -6.43
C ASP A 289 -7.12 13.03 -5.21
N LEU A 290 -7.97 13.48 -4.30
CA LEU A 290 -8.44 12.66 -3.19
C LEU A 290 -9.28 11.49 -3.73
N HIS A 291 -9.24 10.35 -3.03
CA HIS A 291 -9.98 9.17 -3.46
C HIS A 291 -11.50 9.45 -3.47
N PRO A 292 -12.24 9.25 -4.57
CA PRO A 292 -13.63 9.68 -4.68
C PRO A 292 -14.57 8.93 -3.73
N CYS A 293 -14.15 7.79 -3.18
CA CYS A 293 -14.92 7.04 -2.18
C CYS A 293 -14.93 7.61 -0.76
N ILE A 294 -14.19 8.70 -0.45
CA ILE A 294 -14.07 9.23 0.93
C ILE A 294 -15.43 9.51 1.60
N SER A 295 -16.43 9.93 0.84
CA SER A 295 -17.77 10.25 1.36
C SER A 295 -18.87 9.42 0.71
N VAL A 296 -18.50 8.28 0.12
CA VAL A 296 -19.45 7.37 -0.53
C VAL A 296 -19.74 6.20 0.41
N THR A 297 -20.99 6.10 0.85
CA THR A 297 -21.46 4.95 1.61
C THR A 297 -22.28 4.05 0.70
N CYS A 298 -21.81 2.82 0.51
CA CYS A 298 -22.49 1.82 -0.29
C CYS A 298 -23.46 1.01 0.57
N GLN A 299 -24.71 0.92 0.12
CA GLN A 299 -25.73 0.09 0.76
C GLN A 299 -25.52 -1.39 0.43
N TYR A 300 -26.21 -2.28 1.17
CA TYR A 300 -26.24 -3.71 0.92
C TYR A 300 -24.86 -4.39 0.89
N TYR A 301 -23.93 -3.97 1.78
CA TYR A 301 -22.55 -4.46 1.82
C TYR A 301 -21.73 -4.23 0.53
N GLY A 302 -22.18 -3.34 -0.36
CA GLY A 302 -21.37 -2.90 -1.49
C GLY A 302 -20.08 -2.24 -1.01
N GLN A 303 -19.02 -2.37 -1.80
CA GLN A 303 -17.77 -1.65 -1.61
C GLN A 303 -17.67 -0.56 -2.66
N CYS A 304 -17.20 0.62 -2.24
CA CYS A 304 -16.99 1.70 -3.17
C CYS A 304 -15.73 1.43 -4.01
N GLN A 305 -15.87 1.54 -5.32
CA GLN A 305 -14.77 1.44 -6.28
C GLN A 305 -14.67 2.75 -7.06
N ALA A 306 -13.44 3.20 -7.29
CA ALA A 306 -13.16 4.38 -8.09
C ALA A 306 -12.86 3.99 -9.54
N SER A 307 -13.61 4.55 -10.48
CA SER A 307 -13.37 4.38 -11.92
C SER A 307 -12.44 5.47 -12.46
N SER A 308 -12.45 6.63 -11.82
CA SER A 308 -11.60 7.78 -12.14
C SER A 308 -11.42 8.63 -10.87
N PRO A 309 -10.57 9.67 -10.89
CA PRO A 309 -10.41 10.56 -9.74
C PRO A 309 -11.70 11.26 -9.28
N VAL A 310 -12.71 11.37 -10.15
CA VAL A 310 -13.98 12.06 -9.88
C VAL A 310 -15.19 11.14 -9.86
N GLU A 311 -15.03 9.87 -10.24
CA GLU A 311 -16.14 8.93 -10.40
C GLU A 311 -15.96 7.73 -9.48
N ALA A 312 -16.95 7.53 -8.63
CA ALA A 312 -17.06 6.40 -7.72
C ALA A 312 -18.40 5.69 -7.93
N HIS A 313 -18.38 4.36 -7.86
CA HIS A 313 -19.57 3.54 -7.93
C HIS A 313 -19.50 2.41 -6.90
N CYS A 314 -20.67 1.91 -6.49
CA CYS A 314 -20.76 0.79 -5.55
C CYS A 314 -20.78 -0.53 -6.32
N ALA A 315 -19.84 -1.42 -6.00
CA ALA A 315 -19.74 -2.75 -6.59
C ALA A 315 -19.73 -3.83 -5.51
N CYS A 316 -20.12 -5.05 -5.89
CA CYS A 316 -20.10 -6.20 -4.98
C CYS A 316 -18.75 -6.90 -5.09
N SER A 317 -18.08 -7.13 -3.95
CA SER A 317 -16.84 -7.92 -3.93
C SER A 317 -17.16 -9.40 -4.15
N THR A 318 -16.62 -9.97 -5.23
CA THR A 318 -16.82 -11.38 -5.60
C THR A 318 -15.75 -12.31 -5.02
N ASP A 319 -14.72 -11.75 -4.39
CA ASP A 319 -13.58 -12.50 -3.86
C ASP A 319 -13.90 -13.07 -2.48
N CYS A 320 -14.64 -14.18 -2.49
CA CYS A 320 -15.00 -14.89 -1.28
C CYS A 320 -14.11 -16.14 -1.06
N PRO A 321 -13.61 -16.36 0.17
CA PRO A 321 -12.88 -17.56 0.50
C PRO A 321 -13.80 -18.79 0.45
N THR A 322 -13.22 -19.99 0.24
CA THR A 322 -13.98 -21.22 -0.01
C THR A 322 -14.16 -22.12 1.22
N PHE A 323 -13.79 -21.68 2.42
CA PHE A 323 -14.04 -22.46 3.65
C PHE A 323 -15.55 -22.49 3.98
N GLU A 324 -15.97 -23.51 4.73
CA GLU A 324 -17.36 -23.67 5.18
C GLU A 324 -17.51 -23.18 6.63
N ASP A 325 -18.23 -22.06 6.78
CA ASP A 325 -18.65 -21.45 8.04
C ASP A 325 -20.11 -21.00 7.85
N GLN A 326 -20.99 -22.00 7.73
CA GLN A 326 -22.30 -21.80 7.12
C GLN A 326 -23.20 -20.88 7.95
N ILE A 327 -24.10 -20.17 7.26
CA ILE A 327 -25.07 -19.27 7.91
C ILE A 327 -26.44 -19.50 7.31
N CYS A 328 -27.47 -19.56 8.14
CA CYS A 328 -28.85 -19.59 7.69
C CYS A 328 -29.42 -18.17 7.58
N GLY A 329 -29.78 -17.75 6.37
CA GLY A 329 -30.50 -16.50 6.17
C GLY A 329 -32.01 -16.65 6.38
N SER A 330 -32.66 -15.54 6.74
CA SER A 330 -34.12 -15.39 6.83
C SER A 330 -34.89 -15.73 5.56
N ASN A 331 -34.23 -15.75 4.40
CA ASN A 331 -34.78 -16.25 3.14
C ASN A 331 -34.74 -17.77 3.01
N GLY A 332 -34.36 -18.50 4.07
CA GLY A 332 -34.26 -19.96 4.09
C GLY A 332 -33.06 -20.51 3.30
N LYS A 333 -32.15 -19.64 2.83
CA LYS A 333 -30.94 -20.01 2.09
C LYS A 333 -29.78 -20.15 3.05
N THR A 334 -29.06 -21.27 2.95
CA THR A 334 -27.78 -21.45 3.64
C THR A 334 -26.64 -20.89 2.80
N TYR A 335 -25.87 -19.96 3.36
CA TYR A 335 -24.66 -19.41 2.75
C TYR A 335 -23.43 -20.19 3.22
N GLN A 336 -22.44 -20.33 2.34
CA GLN A 336 -21.21 -21.07 2.64
C GLN A 336 -20.37 -20.40 3.73
N ASN A 337 -20.34 -19.06 3.73
CA ASN A 337 -19.73 -18.23 4.76
C ASN A 337 -20.30 -16.80 4.71
N HIS A 338 -19.87 -15.96 5.67
CA HIS A 338 -20.29 -14.56 5.78
C HIS A 338 -20.01 -13.73 4.51
N CYS A 339 -18.97 -14.06 3.75
CA CYS A 339 -18.66 -13.35 2.50
C CYS A 339 -19.74 -13.60 1.46
N PHE A 340 -20.08 -14.87 1.19
CA PHE A 340 -21.14 -15.22 0.23
C PHE A 340 -22.53 -14.69 0.66
N TYR A 341 -22.79 -14.62 1.97
CA TYR A 341 -23.99 -13.96 2.51
C TYR A 341 -24.05 -12.47 2.17
N LYS A 342 -22.97 -11.72 2.44
CA LYS A 342 -22.88 -10.29 2.10
C LYS A 342 -22.94 -10.06 0.59
N LEU A 343 -22.33 -10.94 -0.19
CA LEU A 343 -22.36 -10.90 -1.66
C LEU A 343 -23.79 -11.05 -2.21
N ASP A 344 -24.57 -12.00 -1.70
CA ASP A 344 -25.96 -12.22 -2.14
C ASP A 344 -26.84 -11.00 -1.80
N ILE A 345 -26.69 -10.42 -0.60
CA ILE A 345 -27.35 -9.17 -0.21
C ILE A 345 -26.98 -8.03 -1.17
N CYS A 346 -25.70 -7.91 -1.51
CA CYS A 346 -25.21 -6.88 -2.43
C CYS A 346 -25.78 -7.03 -3.84
N GLN A 347 -25.77 -8.25 -4.38
CA GLN A 347 -26.22 -8.53 -5.74
C GLN A 347 -27.74 -8.41 -5.88
N THR A 348 -28.49 -8.95 -4.91
CA THR A 348 -29.95 -8.93 -4.92
C THR A 348 -30.54 -7.61 -4.43
N ARG A 349 -29.74 -6.80 -3.72
CA ARG A 349 -30.18 -5.58 -3.02
C ARG A 349 -31.34 -5.83 -2.06
N THR A 350 -31.30 -6.96 -1.36
CA THR A 350 -32.31 -7.35 -0.37
C THR A 350 -31.70 -7.47 1.02
N ASN A 351 -32.41 -6.99 2.04
CA ASN A 351 -31.99 -7.17 3.42
C ASN A 351 -32.39 -8.57 3.88
N ILE A 352 -31.40 -9.40 4.10
CA ILE A 352 -31.55 -10.75 4.65
C ILE A 352 -31.02 -10.65 6.08
N ALA A 353 -31.79 -11.11 7.07
CA ALA A 353 -31.29 -11.28 8.44
C ALA A 353 -30.65 -12.65 8.61
N VAL A 354 -29.66 -12.77 9.50
CA VAL A 354 -29.15 -14.07 9.96
C VAL A 354 -30.16 -14.65 10.94
N LEU A 355 -30.67 -15.86 10.66
CA LEU A 355 -31.53 -16.60 11.59
C LEU A 355 -30.71 -17.29 12.67
N HIS A 356 -29.67 -18.01 12.26
CA HIS A 356 -28.70 -18.65 13.15
C HIS A 356 -27.44 -19.02 12.37
N ASN A 357 -26.36 -19.28 13.11
CA ASN A 357 -25.13 -19.84 12.56
C ASN A 357 -25.33 -21.33 12.22
N GLY A 358 -24.64 -21.82 11.20
CA GLY A 358 -24.85 -23.14 10.61
C GLY A 358 -25.86 -23.14 9.45
N SER A 359 -26.11 -24.33 8.89
CA SER A 359 -27.06 -24.51 7.78
C SER A 359 -28.52 -24.34 8.22
N CYS A 360 -29.38 -23.78 7.36
CA CYS A 360 -30.84 -23.83 7.53
C CYS A 360 -31.41 -25.25 7.61
N TYR A 361 -30.62 -26.24 7.19
CA TYR A 361 -30.95 -27.66 7.28
C TYR A 361 -30.19 -28.29 8.42
N VAL A 362 -30.80 -29.32 9.03
CA VAL A 362 -30.19 -30.09 10.12
C VAL A 362 -28.81 -30.59 9.70
N PHE A 363 -27.81 -30.46 10.59
CA PHE A 363 -26.49 -31.02 10.37
C PHE A 363 -26.60 -32.55 10.33
N ILE A 364 -26.25 -33.14 9.19
CA ILE A 364 -26.30 -34.59 8.97
C ILE A 364 -24.89 -35.14 9.14
N MET A 365 -24.74 -36.07 10.08
CA MET A 365 -23.52 -36.84 10.28
C MET A 365 -23.86 -38.33 10.24
N HIS A 366 -23.16 -39.06 9.39
CA HIS A 366 -23.11 -40.52 9.45
C HIS A 366 -21.84 -40.94 10.15
N ARG A 367 -21.93 -41.96 10.99
CA ARG A 367 -20.78 -42.61 11.60
C ARG A 367 -20.87 -44.10 11.41
N GLY A 368 -19.72 -44.75 11.28
CA GLY A 368 -19.68 -46.19 11.13
C GLY A 368 -18.30 -46.77 11.32
N ARG A 369 -18.26 -48.10 11.26
CA ARG A 369 -17.06 -48.90 11.39
C ARG A 369 -16.95 -49.88 10.24
N ILE A 370 -15.75 -50.02 9.71
CA ILE A 370 -15.42 -50.92 8.62
C ILE A 370 -14.35 -51.88 9.09
N ALA A 371 -14.63 -53.18 9.05
CA ALA A 371 -13.66 -54.22 9.39
C ALA A 371 -13.01 -54.78 8.10
N LEU A 372 -11.68 -54.78 8.06
CA LEU A 372 -10.87 -55.25 6.95
C LEU A 372 -9.81 -56.24 7.47
N ARG A 373 -9.31 -57.13 6.62
CA ARG A 373 -8.22 -58.05 6.96
C ARG A 373 -7.01 -57.77 6.07
N LEU A 374 -5.88 -57.47 6.68
CA LEU A 374 -4.61 -57.15 6.02
C LEU A 374 -3.62 -58.32 6.09
N ASP A 375 -4.10 -59.55 5.93
CA ASP A 375 -3.30 -60.76 6.06
C ASP A 375 -2.44 -61.09 4.84
N THR A 376 -2.93 -60.76 3.64
CA THR A 376 -2.37 -61.24 2.36
C THR A 376 -2.10 -60.14 1.35
N SER A 377 -2.54 -58.92 1.61
CA SER A 377 -2.44 -57.78 0.70
C SER A 377 -2.10 -56.51 1.46
N ASP A 378 -1.21 -55.70 0.89
CA ASP A 378 -0.78 -54.45 1.53
C ASP A 378 -1.91 -53.42 1.60
N VAL A 379 -2.76 -53.37 0.57
CA VAL A 379 -3.92 -52.46 0.48
C VAL A 379 -5.22 -53.25 0.44
N GLN A 380 -6.20 -52.83 1.24
CA GLN A 380 -7.58 -53.30 1.17
C GLN A 380 -8.54 -52.12 1.20
N CYS A 381 -9.60 -52.21 0.40
CA CYS A 381 -10.66 -51.21 0.33
C CYS A 381 -12.03 -51.86 0.49
N ARG A 382 -12.93 -51.17 1.18
CA ARG A 382 -14.34 -51.58 1.27
C ARG A 382 -15.25 -50.37 1.20
N SER A 383 -16.32 -50.50 0.41
CA SER A 383 -17.32 -49.45 0.28
C SER A 383 -18.11 -49.30 1.58
N ALA A 384 -18.31 -48.06 1.99
CA ALA A 384 -19.24 -47.65 3.03
C ALA A 384 -20.43 -46.97 2.37
N VAL A 385 -21.63 -47.41 2.76
CA VAL A 385 -22.90 -46.89 2.24
C VAL A 385 -23.59 -46.11 3.34
N PHE A 386 -24.03 -44.89 3.03
CA PHE A 386 -24.76 -44.06 3.98
C PHE A 386 -26.23 -44.51 4.09
N LYS A 387 -26.78 -44.51 5.30
CA LYS A 387 -28.17 -44.92 5.53
C LYS A 387 -29.10 -43.77 5.14
N ASN A 388 -30.00 -44.01 4.18
CA ASN A 388 -30.91 -43.03 3.57
C ASN A 388 -30.15 -41.91 2.83
N ASN A 389 -30.60 -41.55 1.61
CA ASN A 389 -30.11 -40.42 0.79
C ASN A 389 -30.31 -39.08 1.50
N THR A 390 -29.61 -38.88 2.60
CA THR A 390 -29.76 -37.78 3.55
C THR A 390 -28.84 -36.63 3.18
N PHE A 391 -27.69 -36.94 2.57
CA PHE A 391 -26.82 -35.93 2.00
C PHE A 391 -27.39 -35.32 0.71
N ASN A 392 -27.26 -34.00 0.59
CA ASN A 392 -27.73 -33.22 -0.53
C ASN A 392 -26.81 -33.41 -1.76
N ASN A 393 -27.39 -33.74 -2.92
CA ASN A 393 -26.70 -33.97 -4.19
C ASN A 393 -25.87 -32.79 -4.71
N TYR A 394 -26.17 -31.57 -4.26
CA TYR A 394 -25.51 -30.35 -4.70
C TYR A 394 -24.39 -29.89 -3.75
N ARG A 395 -24.09 -30.66 -2.70
CA ARG A 395 -23.05 -30.34 -1.72
C ARG A 395 -22.03 -31.46 -1.62
N ARG A 396 -20.77 -31.09 -1.33
CA ARG A 396 -19.71 -32.07 -1.11
C ARG A 396 -19.90 -32.74 0.24
N VAL A 397 -19.62 -34.04 0.29
CA VAL A 397 -19.56 -34.83 1.53
C VAL A 397 -18.09 -34.88 1.97
N HIS A 398 -17.85 -34.54 3.22
CA HIS A 398 -16.54 -34.64 3.86
C HIS A 398 -16.47 -35.92 4.68
N VAL A 399 -15.35 -36.63 4.66
CA VAL A 399 -15.14 -37.85 5.43
C VAL A 399 -13.84 -37.75 6.20
N GLN A 400 -13.90 -38.11 7.48
CA GLN A 400 -12.72 -38.35 8.31
C GLN A 400 -12.66 -39.82 8.67
N THR A 401 -11.50 -40.43 8.47
CA THR A 401 -11.26 -41.84 8.80
C THR A 401 -10.18 -41.96 9.86
N THR A 402 -10.29 -42.98 10.70
CA THR A 402 -9.31 -43.28 11.74
C THR A 402 -9.18 -44.79 11.87
N ILE A 403 -7.95 -45.28 12.04
CA ILE A 403 -7.69 -46.70 12.25
C ILE A 403 -7.72 -47.00 13.74
N ASN A 404 -8.44 -48.05 14.10
CA ASN A 404 -8.52 -48.57 15.45
C ASN A 404 -8.34 -50.09 15.45
N TYR A 405 -7.80 -50.60 16.56
CA TYR A 405 -7.65 -52.03 16.81
C TYR A 405 -8.40 -52.38 18.10
N PHE A 406 -9.33 -53.33 18.01
CA PHE A 406 -10.11 -53.79 19.14
C PHE A 406 -9.67 -55.19 19.54
N ASN A 407 -9.49 -55.40 20.84
CA ASN A 407 -9.12 -56.70 21.37
C ASN A 407 -10.39 -57.56 21.54
N GLU A 408 -10.85 -58.20 20.46
CA GLU A 408 -12.04 -59.06 20.50
C GLU A 408 -11.83 -60.37 21.29
N THR A 409 -10.61 -60.70 21.72
CA THR A 409 -10.32 -61.95 22.43
C THR A 409 -9.40 -61.76 23.64
N ILE A 410 -9.97 -61.35 24.77
CA ILE A 410 -9.29 -61.21 26.08
C ILE A 410 -8.68 -62.53 26.60
N ASN A 411 -9.00 -63.71 26.04
CA ASN A 411 -8.68 -64.98 26.69
C ASN A 411 -7.54 -65.82 26.10
N LYS A 412 -6.82 -65.43 25.03
CA LYS A 412 -5.78 -66.32 24.46
C LYS A 412 -4.46 -65.74 23.95
N THR A 413 -4.28 -64.43 23.88
CA THR A 413 -2.98 -63.87 23.51
C THR A 413 -2.74 -62.60 24.30
N GLY A 414 -1.56 -62.46 24.91
CA GLY A 414 -1.15 -61.23 25.58
C GLY A 414 -1.26 -60.00 24.67
N SER A 415 -1.11 -58.81 25.26
CA SER A 415 -1.15 -57.52 24.53
C SER A 415 -0.32 -57.60 23.24
N PHE A 416 -1.00 -57.56 22.09
CA PHE A 416 -0.37 -57.56 20.77
C PHE A 416 -0.50 -56.15 20.19
N VAL A 417 0.61 -55.62 19.71
CA VAL A 417 0.66 -54.32 19.04
C VAL A 417 0.67 -54.58 17.54
N HIS A 418 -0.37 -54.11 16.85
CA HIS A 418 -0.46 -54.19 15.40
C HIS A 418 0.55 -53.28 14.72
N ASP A 419 0.93 -53.65 13.49
CA ASP A 419 1.72 -52.78 12.63
C ASP A 419 0.98 -51.48 12.32
N ALA A 420 1.74 -50.41 12.10
CA ALA A 420 1.17 -49.14 11.66
C ALA A 420 0.40 -49.34 10.35
N ALA A 421 -0.71 -48.63 10.20
CA ALA A 421 -1.53 -48.62 9.00
C ALA A 421 -2.01 -47.19 8.74
N VAL A 422 -2.28 -46.88 7.48
CA VAL A 422 -2.78 -45.58 7.02
C VAL A 422 -4.10 -45.76 6.30
N THR A 423 -5.02 -44.81 6.47
CA THR A 423 -6.36 -44.87 5.87
C THR A 423 -6.62 -43.63 5.03
N TRP A 424 -7.40 -43.79 3.98
CA TRP A 424 -7.94 -42.70 3.16
C TRP A 424 -9.34 -43.05 2.66
N ALA A 425 -10.04 -42.03 2.18
CA ALA A 425 -11.33 -42.16 1.51
C ALA A 425 -11.19 -41.80 0.03
N GLU A 426 -11.83 -42.56 -0.84
CA GLU A 426 -11.88 -42.30 -2.29
C GLU A 426 -13.28 -42.55 -2.85
N LYS A 427 -13.51 -42.16 -4.11
CA LYS A 427 -14.80 -42.36 -4.81
C LYS A 427 -15.98 -41.80 -4.00
N MET A 428 -15.82 -40.56 -3.53
CA MET A 428 -16.78 -39.86 -2.69
C MET A 428 -18.08 -39.59 -3.45
N SER A 429 -19.21 -39.89 -2.83
CA SER A 429 -20.54 -39.59 -3.36
C SER A 429 -21.52 -39.30 -2.20
N VAL A 430 -22.71 -38.81 -2.53
CA VAL A 430 -23.79 -38.64 -1.55
C VAL A 430 -24.37 -39.96 -1.01
N GLY A 431 -24.12 -41.08 -1.69
CA GLY A 431 -24.59 -42.41 -1.27
C GLY A 431 -23.56 -43.22 -0.48
N GLY A 432 -22.29 -42.81 -0.50
CA GLY A 432 -21.22 -43.56 0.12
C GLY A 432 -19.83 -43.18 -0.40
N PHE A 433 -18.83 -43.90 0.08
CA PHE A 433 -17.43 -43.76 -0.32
C PHE A 433 -16.71 -45.11 -0.23
N SER A 434 -15.52 -45.21 -0.80
CA SER A 434 -14.62 -46.35 -0.60
C SER A 434 -13.61 -45.99 0.47
N ALA A 435 -13.60 -46.75 1.58
CA ALA A 435 -12.61 -46.60 2.62
C ALA A 435 -11.48 -47.59 2.36
N CYS A 436 -10.25 -47.10 2.31
CA CYS A 436 -9.07 -47.91 2.06
C CYS A 436 -8.14 -47.86 3.27
N VAL A 437 -7.37 -48.94 3.43
CA VAL A 437 -6.31 -49.05 4.41
C VAL A 437 -5.09 -49.71 3.77
N LEU A 438 -3.92 -49.17 4.07
CA LEU A 438 -2.63 -49.72 3.72
C LEU A 438 -1.86 -50.06 4.98
N LYS A 439 -1.32 -51.27 5.03
CA LYS A 439 -0.33 -51.65 6.04
C LYS A 439 0.97 -50.89 5.79
N ALA A 440 1.42 -50.10 6.77
CA ALA A 440 2.63 -49.27 6.68
C ALA A 440 3.85 -49.87 7.44
N GLY A 441 3.65 -50.95 8.21
CA GLY A 441 4.72 -51.64 8.94
C GLY A 441 5.50 -52.67 8.12
N ARG A 442 6.72 -53.01 8.58
CA ARG A 442 7.74 -53.83 7.86
C ARG A 442 7.46 -55.34 7.78
N LEU A 443 6.22 -55.79 8.00
CA LEU A 443 5.84 -57.23 7.96
C LEU A 443 6.71 -58.14 8.85
N GLU A 444 7.30 -57.61 9.92
CA GLU A 444 8.30 -58.33 10.72
C GLU A 444 7.71 -59.47 11.57
N ARG A 445 6.38 -59.50 11.78
CA ARG A 445 5.69 -60.52 12.60
C ARG A 445 4.33 -60.92 12.03
N LYS A 446 3.94 -62.18 12.22
CA LYS A 446 2.59 -62.67 11.91
C LYS A 446 1.59 -62.12 12.92
N THR A 447 0.52 -61.51 12.42
CA THR A 447 -0.59 -60.95 13.24
C THR A 447 -1.54 -62.08 13.71
N PRO A 448 -1.75 -62.26 15.03
CA PRO A 448 -2.54 -63.36 15.59
C PRO A 448 -4.01 -63.42 15.12
N ASP A 449 -4.58 -62.28 14.77
CA ASP A 449 -5.98 -62.07 14.38
C ASP A 449 -6.19 -62.04 12.85
N LYS A 450 -5.18 -62.42 12.08
CA LYS A 450 -5.15 -62.29 10.61
C LYS A 450 -5.28 -60.84 10.14
N GLY A 451 -4.70 -59.89 10.89
CA GLY A 451 -4.60 -58.49 10.48
C GLY A 451 -5.95 -57.78 10.50
N LEU A 452 -6.82 -58.14 11.45
CA LEU A 452 -8.15 -57.54 11.58
C LEU A 452 -7.99 -56.06 11.96
N THR A 453 -8.36 -55.18 11.04
CA THR A 453 -8.17 -53.74 11.14
C THR A 453 -9.51 -53.04 11.02
N PHE A 454 -9.78 -52.07 11.89
CA PHE A 454 -11.03 -51.32 11.85
C PHE A 454 -10.78 -49.88 11.40
N ILE A 455 -11.54 -49.43 10.40
CA ILE A 455 -11.64 -48.01 10.05
C ILE A 455 -12.93 -47.49 10.69
N ASP A 456 -12.79 -46.63 11.69
CA ASP A 456 -13.89 -45.80 12.16
C ASP A 456 -13.95 -44.54 11.30
N TYR A 457 -15.17 -44.15 10.90
CA TYR A 457 -15.36 -42.98 10.07
C TYR A 457 -16.50 -42.11 10.56
N ILE A 458 -16.38 -40.82 10.27
CA ILE A 458 -17.49 -39.88 10.22
C ILE A 458 -17.59 -39.30 8.82
N ALA A 459 -18.81 -39.15 8.33
CA ALA A 459 -19.14 -38.47 7.09
C ALA A 459 -20.12 -37.36 7.40
N TYR A 460 -19.91 -36.17 6.85
CA TYR A 460 -20.73 -35.00 7.14
C TYR A 460 -20.80 -34.03 5.95
N GLN A 461 -21.80 -33.15 5.95
CA GLN A 461 -21.92 -32.03 5.03
C GLN A 461 -22.09 -30.74 5.84
N GLY A 462 -21.25 -29.73 5.57
CA GLY A 462 -21.21 -28.52 6.39
C GLY A 462 -20.31 -28.62 7.61
N ALA A 463 -20.52 -27.69 8.54
CA ALA A 463 -19.93 -27.70 9.87
C ALA A 463 -21.05 -27.51 10.90
N PRO A 464 -20.98 -28.17 12.08
CA PRO A 464 -21.90 -27.90 13.17
C PRO A 464 -21.66 -26.50 13.75
N GLU A 465 -22.60 -26.03 14.57
CA GLU A 465 -22.47 -24.75 15.28
C GLU A 465 -21.18 -24.72 16.12
N GLY A 466 -20.39 -23.65 15.97
CA GLY A 466 -19.11 -23.47 16.66
C GLY A 466 -17.92 -24.22 16.02
N ALA A 467 -18.07 -24.77 14.82
CA ALA A 467 -17.00 -25.44 14.10
C ALA A 467 -16.81 -24.89 12.68
N VAL A 468 -15.58 -25.04 12.17
CA VAL A 468 -15.20 -24.73 10.78
C VAL A 468 -14.65 -26.01 10.14
N SER A 469 -15.01 -26.29 8.88
CA SER A 469 -14.49 -27.43 8.13
C SER A 469 -14.05 -27.03 6.71
N GLY A 470 -13.10 -27.79 6.14
CA GLY A 470 -12.53 -27.51 4.83
C GLY A 470 -11.58 -28.60 4.33
N GLU A 471 -11.12 -28.45 3.09
CA GLU A 471 -10.17 -29.36 2.41
C GLU A 471 -9.04 -28.53 1.80
N GLU A 472 -7.81 -29.04 1.86
CA GLU A 472 -6.63 -28.40 1.28
C GLU A 472 -5.95 -29.30 0.26
N SER A 473 -5.55 -28.72 -0.87
CA SER A 473 -4.77 -29.44 -1.88
C SER A 473 -3.28 -29.29 -1.61
N LEU A 474 -2.58 -30.43 -1.50
CA LEU A 474 -1.12 -30.55 -1.39
C LEU A 474 -0.57 -31.14 -2.69
N VAL A 475 -0.18 -30.28 -3.64
CA VAL A 475 0.17 -30.65 -5.03
C VAL A 475 1.57 -31.26 -5.22
N SER A 476 2.47 -31.13 -4.25
CA SER A 476 3.83 -31.67 -4.28
C SER A 476 4.15 -32.36 -2.95
N TRP A 477 4.16 -33.68 -2.93
CA TRP A 477 4.38 -34.47 -1.70
C TRP A 477 5.36 -35.64 -1.86
N TRP A 478 5.89 -35.90 -3.06
CA TRP A 478 6.68 -37.11 -3.34
C TRP A 478 8.16 -37.03 -2.94
N ASP A 479 8.66 -35.87 -2.49
CA ASP A 479 10.06 -35.64 -2.10
C ASP A 479 10.26 -35.35 -0.60
N GLY A 480 9.24 -35.53 0.23
CA GLY A 480 9.34 -35.37 1.68
C GLY A 480 8.06 -34.89 2.35
N THR A 481 8.21 -34.18 3.48
CA THR A 481 7.08 -33.62 4.22
C THR A 481 6.71 -32.25 3.66
N HIS A 482 5.48 -32.09 3.17
CA HIS A 482 4.96 -30.81 2.74
C HIS A 482 3.84 -30.33 3.68
N CYS A 483 4.04 -29.16 4.30
CA CYS A 483 3.07 -28.53 5.19
C CYS A 483 2.44 -27.31 4.51
N ARG A 484 1.13 -27.11 4.68
CA ARG A 484 0.41 -25.91 4.23
C ARG A 484 -0.25 -25.23 5.42
N ARG A 485 -0.15 -23.90 5.50
CA ARG A 485 -0.86 -23.12 6.53
C ARG A 485 -2.35 -23.07 6.19
N VAL A 486 -3.19 -23.46 7.14
CA VAL A 486 -4.65 -23.30 7.08
C VAL A 486 -5.01 -22.07 7.89
N GLY A 487 -5.58 -21.05 7.24
CA GLY A 487 -6.06 -19.85 7.91
C GLY A 487 -7.47 -20.07 8.46
N ILE A 488 -7.65 -19.89 9.78
CA ILE A 488 -8.97 -19.84 10.42
C ILE A 488 -9.31 -18.36 10.63
N PRO A 489 -10.49 -17.86 10.23
CA PRO A 489 -10.86 -16.47 10.46
C PRO A 489 -10.89 -16.15 11.97
N GLU A 490 -10.38 -14.97 12.35
CA GLU A 490 -10.68 -14.40 13.67
C GLU A 490 -12.13 -13.94 13.69
N VAL A 491 -12.85 -14.28 14.77
CA VAL A 491 -14.27 -13.95 14.99
C VAL A 491 -14.46 -12.46 15.22
#